data_AF-A0A952AYR0-F1
#
_entry.id   AF-A0A952AYR0-F1
#
_cell.length_a   1.000
_cell.length_b   1.000
_cell.length_c   1.000
_cell.angle_alpha   90.00
_cell.angle_beta   90.00
_cell.angle_gamma   90.00
#
_symmetry.space_group_name_H-M   'P 1'
#
loop_
_entity.id
_entity.type
_entity.pdbx_description
1 polymer ?
#
loop_
_entity_poly.entity_id
_entity_poly.type
_entity_poly.pdbx_seq_one_letter_code
_entity_poly.pdbx_strand_id
1 'polypeptide(L)'
;MLGIAQEQHPNRNRLFAQWHKIDWPVLHDPINVMQVRGVPIEVAIDENGIVRSLRPKMDTFEQEFLNKTFTGKSSEPPKIKATRPDLRVLRKRAENSRSSEAWRELGDALVLWGGQSKINEAINAYKQAVQVNPDDGDAHFRLGVCYRLRYDSGQRASSDFQTAVNHWTWSRVIQPNHYIWRRRIEQYGPRLTKPYPFYDWVETAARDIKARGEEPVELMVLPTGSEIAGKGSSFETKEINVKPPDPQGQIYRDEKGLILSEVTVVPPQVKPEGAVRVHVTLRPNARLKAHWNNEAQPLKLWVDAPDGWKVEPQLLTAPQGDRPETTEPRQLEFEVRAAAGASGTSKLNVYALYYVCEDEGGVCYFLRKDIPITITVDK
;
A
#
# COMPACT_ATOMS: atom_id res chain seq x y z
N MET A 1 13.78 -12.57 17.47
CA MET A 1 13.07 -11.66 16.52
C MET A 1 12.05 -12.48 15.72
N LEU A 2 10.99 -11.86 15.22
CA LEU A 2 10.01 -12.44 14.30
C LEU A 2 9.68 -11.43 13.20
N GLY A 3 9.82 -11.80 11.93
CA GLY A 3 9.34 -10.98 10.81
C GLY A 3 7.89 -11.30 10.44
N ILE A 4 7.15 -10.31 9.92
CA ILE A 4 5.84 -10.51 9.29
C ILE A 4 5.88 -9.90 7.89
N ALA A 5 5.53 -10.71 6.88
CA ALA A 5 5.58 -10.32 5.48
C ALA A 5 4.26 -10.60 4.75
N GLN A 6 3.80 -9.62 3.97
CA GLN A 6 2.61 -9.72 3.10
C GLN A 6 3.03 -10.08 1.67
N GLU A 7 3.72 -11.21 1.55
CA GLU A 7 4.00 -11.84 0.27
C GLU A 7 2.89 -12.84 -0.04
N GLN A 8 2.60 -13.06 -1.32
CA GLN A 8 1.58 -13.98 -1.78
C GLN A 8 2.09 -15.42 -1.84
N HIS A 9 3.36 -15.59 -2.19
CA HIS A 9 4.00 -16.89 -2.37
C HIS A 9 5.04 -17.16 -1.28
N PRO A 10 4.86 -18.19 -0.43
CA PRO A 10 5.74 -18.40 0.73
C PRO A 10 7.20 -18.68 0.32
N ASN A 11 7.43 -19.27 -0.85
CA ASN A 11 8.80 -19.53 -1.33
C ASN A 11 9.56 -18.24 -1.68
N ARG A 12 8.86 -17.16 -2.07
CA ARG A 12 9.50 -15.85 -2.30
C ARG A 12 10.03 -15.27 -0.98
N ASN A 13 9.25 -15.37 0.11
CA ASN A 13 9.72 -15.01 1.45
C ASN A 13 10.94 -15.82 1.88
N ARG A 14 10.92 -17.13 1.62
CA ARG A 14 12.05 -18.02 1.96
C ARG A 14 13.30 -17.69 1.15
N LEU A 15 13.16 -17.40 -0.14
CA LEU A 15 14.27 -16.97 -1.00
C LEU A 15 14.85 -15.64 -0.51
N PHE A 16 14.01 -14.67 -0.17
CA PHE A 16 14.43 -13.38 0.37
C PHE A 16 15.19 -13.56 1.70
N ALA A 17 14.66 -14.37 2.61
CA ALA A 17 15.32 -14.68 3.88
C ALA A 17 16.68 -15.37 3.67
N GLN A 18 16.77 -16.32 2.74
CA GLN A 18 18.05 -16.94 2.38
C GLN A 18 19.04 -15.92 1.80
N TRP A 19 18.57 -15.06 0.89
CA TRP A 19 19.43 -14.09 0.22
C TRP A 19 20.10 -13.13 1.20
N HIS A 20 19.32 -12.65 2.19
CA HIS A 20 19.75 -11.73 3.24
C HIS A 20 20.28 -12.41 4.51
N LYS A 21 20.38 -13.75 4.54
CA LYS A 21 20.81 -14.54 5.70
C LYS A 21 20.00 -14.26 6.97
N ILE A 22 18.69 -14.08 6.81
CA ILE A 22 17.75 -13.94 7.93
C ILE A 22 17.59 -15.31 8.58
N ASP A 23 18.10 -15.46 9.81
CA ASP A 23 18.10 -16.70 10.58
C ASP A 23 16.96 -16.78 11.63
N TRP A 24 16.15 -15.72 11.74
CA TRP A 24 14.93 -15.71 12.55
C TRP A 24 13.66 -16.01 11.74
N PRO A 25 12.58 -16.49 12.40
CA PRO A 25 11.33 -16.81 11.72
C PRO A 25 10.70 -15.61 10.99
N VAL A 26 10.10 -15.88 9.81
CA VAL A 26 9.25 -14.94 9.09
C VAL A 26 7.86 -15.54 8.93
N LEU A 27 6.86 -14.90 9.53
CA LEU A 27 5.46 -15.23 9.36
C LEU A 27 4.98 -14.73 7.99
N HIS A 28 4.60 -15.67 7.12
CA HIS A 28 3.96 -15.40 5.84
C HIS A 28 2.46 -15.18 6.05
N ASP A 29 2.01 -13.94 5.86
CA ASP A 29 0.61 -13.53 6.00
C ASP A 29 0.11 -12.96 4.65
N PRO A 30 -0.33 -13.79 3.69
CA PRO A 30 -0.68 -13.33 2.34
C PRO A 30 -1.99 -12.54 2.27
N ILE A 31 -2.81 -12.60 3.32
CA ILE A 31 -4.20 -12.12 3.37
C ILE A 31 -4.46 -11.11 4.50
N ASN A 32 -3.41 -10.58 5.12
CA ASN A 32 -3.47 -9.63 6.23
C ASN A 32 -4.34 -10.08 7.42
N VAL A 33 -4.27 -11.36 7.81
CA VAL A 33 -4.95 -11.87 9.01
C VAL A 33 -4.43 -11.21 10.28
N MET A 34 -3.15 -10.82 10.29
CA MET A 34 -2.56 -10.12 11.44
C MET A 34 -3.02 -8.65 11.54
N GLN A 35 -3.79 -8.15 10.57
CA GLN A 35 -4.30 -6.77 10.50
C GLN A 35 -3.18 -5.73 10.69
N VAL A 36 -2.01 -6.04 10.15
CA VAL A 36 -0.86 -5.14 10.21
C VAL A 36 -1.15 -3.91 9.34
N ARG A 37 -0.67 -2.74 9.77
CA ARG A 37 -0.94 -1.45 9.07
C ARG A 37 0.06 -1.15 7.96
N GLY A 38 1.18 -1.86 7.92
CA GLY A 38 2.20 -1.78 6.87
C GLY A 38 3.17 -2.95 7.01
N VAL A 39 3.99 -3.19 6.00
CA VAL A 39 4.97 -4.27 5.96
C VAL A 39 6.26 -3.85 5.23
N PRO A 40 7.38 -4.55 5.48
CA PRO A 40 7.57 -5.62 6.48
C PRO A 40 7.46 -5.10 7.93
N ILE A 41 7.24 -6.01 8.87
CA ILE A 41 7.25 -5.70 10.31
C ILE A 41 8.22 -6.64 11.00
N GLU A 42 9.24 -6.11 11.70
CA GLU A 42 10.01 -6.91 12.64
C GLU A 42 9.50 -6.75 14.07
N VAL A 43 9.33 -7.88 14.76
CA VAL A 43 8.87 -7.96 16.14
C VAL A 43 10.01 -8.44 17.01
N ALA A 44 10.37 -7.62 17.99
CA ALA A 44 11.34 -7.94 19.03
C ALA A 44 10.61 -8.63 20.19
N ILE A 45 10.93 -9.91 20.41
CA ILE A 45 10.34 -10.77 21.45
C ILE A 45 11.47 -11.20 22.37
N ASP A 46 11.35 -10.88 23.66
CA ASP A 46 12.39 -11.17 24.65
C ASP A 46 12.42 -12.66 25.04
N GLU A 47 13.37 -13.02 25.90
CA GLU A 47 13.56 -14.38 26.42
C GLU A 47 12.37 -14.91 27.22
N ASN A 48 11.48 -14.03 27.66
CA ASN A 48 10.25 -14.36 28.38
C ASN A 48 9.03 -14.48 27.44
N GLY A 49 9.22 -14.34 26.13
CA GLY A 49 8.15 -14.38 25.14
C GLY A 49 7.31 -13.10 25.07
N ILE A 50 7.79 -11.99 25.65
CA ILE A 50 7.07 -10.71 25.69
C ILE A 50 7.49 -9.87 24.47
N VAL A 51 6.50 -9.38 23.72
CA VAL A 51 6.74 -8.41 22.63
C VAL A 51 7.20 -7.09 23.24
N ARG A 52 8.43 -6.69 22.98
CA ARG A 52 9.01 -5.43 23.47
C ARG A 52 8.95 -4.30 22.44
N SER A 53 9.01 -4.64 21.16
CA SER A 53 8.88 -3.66 20.07
C SER A 53 8.26 -4.30 18.83
N LEU A 54 7.42 -3.55 18.13
CA LEU A 54 6.80 -3.96 16.86
C LEU A 54 7.55 -3.44 15.64
N ARG A 55 8.63 -2.66 15.79
CA ARG A 55 9.60 -2.24 14.75
C ARG A 55 10.86 -1.73 15.44
N PRO A 56 11.76 -2.63 15.89
CA PRO A 56 12.99 -2.21 16.50
C PRO A 56 13.83 -1.37 15.54
N LYS A 57 14.46 -0.32 16.05
CA LYS A 57 15.42 0.47 15.28
C LYS A 57 16.72 -0.31 15.18
N MET A 58 17.11 -0.70 13.97
CA MET A 58 18.23 -1.65 13.79
C MET A 58 19.59 -1.07 14.19
N ASP A 59 19.76 0.25 14.12
CA ASP A 59 20.98 0.97 14.55
C ASP A 59 21.18 0.91 16.08
N THR A 60 20.10 0.92 16.86
CA THR A 60 20.16 0.82 18.34
C THR A 60 19.78 -0.56 18.87
N PHE A 61 19.30 -1.46 18.02
CA PHE A 61 18.68 -2.72 18.43
C PHE A 61 19.59 -3.60 19.27
N GLU A 62 20.86 -3.71 18.91
CA GLU A 62 21.82 -4.53 19.66
C GLU A 62 21.94 -4.04 21.11
N GLN A 63 22.14 -2.75 21.31
CA GLN A 63 22.29 -2.14 22.65
C GLN A 63 20.96 -2.12 23.42
N GLU A 64 19.86 -1.83 22.73
CA GLU A 64 18.57 -1.63 23.36
C GLU A 64 17.83 -2.93 23.66
N PHE A 65 18.19 -4.02 22.98
CA PHE A 65 17.49 -5.30 23.05
C PHE A 65 18.41 -6.51 23.21
N LEU A 66 19.34 -6.78 22.28
CA LEU A 66 20.14 -8.01 22.30
C LEU A 66 21.08 -8.09 23.52
N ASN A 67 21.65 -6.96 23.92
CA ASN A 67 22.58 -6.87 25.05
C ASN A 67 21.87 -6.69 26.40
N LYS A 68 20.54 -6.78 26.44
CA LYS A 68 19.75 -6.65 27.67
C LYS A 68 19.16 -7.98 28.09
N THR A 69 19.15 -8.20 29.41
CA THR A 69 18.31 -9.22 30.04
C THR A 69 17.05 -8.55 30.56
N PHE A 70 15.90 -9.05 30.17
CA PHE A 70 14.62 -8.48 30.55
C PHE A 70 14.12 -9.12 31.84
N THR A 71 14.00 -8.31 32.89
CA THR A 71 13.43 -8.76 34.17
C THR A 71 11.92 -8.89 34.08
N GLY A 72 11.38 -10.03 34.50
CA GLY A 72 9.95 -10.27 34.61
C GLY A 72 9.65 -11.75 34.44
N LYS A 73 8.89 -12.34 35.36
CA LYS A 73 8.34 -13.68 35.12
C LYS A 73 7.24 -13.52 34.08
N SER A 74 7.43 -14.09 32.90
CA SER A 74 6.28 -14.41 32.05
C SER A 74 5.33 -15.28 32.90
N SER A 75 4.08 -14.85 33.05
CA SER A 75 3.02 -15.79 33.42
C SER A 75 3.10 -16.90 32.40
N GLU A 76 3.35 -18.15 32.80
CA GLU A 76 3.47 -19.28 31.87
C GLU A 76 2.33 -19.16 30.86
N PRO A 77 2.62 -18.80 29.59
CA PRO A 77 1.56 -18.54 28.64
C PRO A 77 0.75 -19.83 28.57
N PRO A 78 -0.58 -19.76 28.45
CA PRO A 78 -1.37 -20.97 28.29
C PRO A 78 -0.67 -21.82 27.22
N LYS A 79 -0.39 -23.09 27.54
CA LYS A 79 0.22 -24.04 26.61
C LYS A 79 -0.80 -24.32 25.52
N ILE A 80 -0.99 -23.36 24.62
CA ILE A 80 -1.84 -23.47 23.45
C ILE A 80 -1.05 -24.35 22.51
N LYS A 81 -1.43 -25.62 22.45
CA LYS A 81 -0.96 -26.49 21.39
C LYS A 81 -1.52 -25.92 20.08
N ALA A 82 -0.66 -25.37 19.23
CA ALA A 82 -1.06 -24.91 17.92
C ALA A 82 -1.64 -26.11 17.14
N THR A 83 -2.96 -26.12 16.96
CA THR A 83 -3.67 -27.10 16.17
C THR A 83 -4.18 -26.46 14.91
N ARG A 84 -4.18 -27.23 13.81
CA ARG A 84 -4.83 -26.76 12.59
C ARG A 84 -6.33 -26.62 12.86
N PRO A 85 -6.99 -25.58 12.34
CA PRO A 85 -8.43 -25.44 12.47
C PRO A 85 -9.14 -26.63 11.80
N ASP A 86 -10.22 -27.11 12.41
CA ASP A 86 -11.08 -28.11 11.79
C ASP A 86 -11.96 -27.43 10.73
N LEU A 87 -11.57 -27.60 9.47
CA LEU A 87 -12.28 -27.04 8.31
C LEU A 87 -13.74 -27.51 8.20
N ARG A 88 -14.09 -28.69 8.74
CA ARG A 88 -15.46 -29.21 8.73
C ARG A 88 -16.33 -28.44 9.74
N VAL A 89 -15.78 -28.19 10.93
CA VAL A 89 -16.45 -27.41 11.98
C VAL A 89 -16.65 -25.97 11.51
N LEU A 90 -15.61 -25.34 10.94
CA LEU A 90 -15.71 -23.99 10.39
C LEU A 90 -16.75 -23.90 9.28
N ARG A 91 -16.81 -24.89 8.39
CA ARG A 91 -17.83 -24.94 7.33
C ARG A 91 -19.24 -25.01 7.89
N LYS A 92 -19.49 -25.93 8.83
CA LYS A 92 -20.80 -26.05 9.48
C LYS A 92 -21.19 -24.75 10.21
N ARG A 93 -20.23 -24.09 10.87
CA ARG A 93 -20.47 -22.78 11.52
C ARG A 93 -20.83 -21.71 10.49
N ALA A 94 -20.11 -21.63 9.38
CA ALA A 94 -20.38 -20.65 8.33
C ALA A 94 -21.77 -20.84 7.70
N GLU A 95 -22.13 -22.08 7.37
CA GLU A 95 -23.45 -22.45 6.83
C GLU A 95 -24.59 -22.13 7.80
N ASN A 96 -24.40 -22.35 9.11
CA ASN A 96 -25.42 -22.11 10.13
C ASN A 96 -25.56 -20.64 10.55
N SER A 97 -24.45 -19.89 10.58
CA SER A 97 -24.43 -18.53 11.15
C SER A 97 -24.96 -17.45 10.21
N ARG A 98 -25.02 -17.73 8.88
CA ARG A 98 -25.31 -16.72 7.84
C ARG A 98 -24.53 -15.40 8.05
N SER A 99 -23.30 -15.50 8.56
CA SER A 99 -22.45 -14.35 8.87
C SER A 99 -21.29 -14.25 7.87
N SER A 100 -21.03 -13.04 7.38
CA SER A 100 -19.87 -12.78 6.53
C SER A 100 -18.57 -13.17 7.24
N GLU A 101 -18.45 -12.84 8.53
CA GLU A 101 -17.29 -13.16 9.34
C GLU A 101 -17.02 -14.67 9.41
N ALA A 102 -18.05 -15.49 9.64
CA ALA A 102 -17.88 -16.94 9.71
C ALA A 102 -17.46 -17.54 8.36
N TRP A 103 -17.98 -17.01 7.25
CA TRP A 103 -17.53 -17.39 5.91
C TRP A 103 -16.09 -16.96 5.64
N ARG A 104 -15.67 -15.77 6.11
CA ARG A 104 -14.26 -15.34 6.05
C ARG A 104 -13.36 -16.22 6.87
N GLU A 105 -13.71 -16.55 8.11
CA GLU A 105 -12.90 -17.44 8.97
C GLU A 105 -12.65 -18.80 8.29
N LEU A 106 -13.67 -19.37 7.63
CA LEU A 106 -13.50 -20.58 6.82
C LEU A 106 -12.54 -20.34 5.65
N GLY A 107 -12.73 -19.25 4.89
CA GLY A 107 -11.86 -18.87 3.79
C GLY A 107 -10.40 -18.72 4.22
N ASP A 108 -10.15 -18.04 5.34
CA ASP A 108 -8.84 -17.80 5.92
C ASP A 108 -8.16 -19.13 6.26
N ALA A 109 -8.90 -20.02 6.90
CA ALA A 109 -8.40 -21.34 7.24
C ALA A 109 -8.06 -22.17 5.99
N LEU A 110 -8.88 -22.07 4.93
CA LEU A 110 -8.63 -22.76 3.66
C LEU A 110 -7.37 -22.22 2.95
N VAL A 111 -7.13 -20.91 2.97
CA VAL A 111 -5.92 -20.30 2.40
C VAL A 111 -4.67 -20.70 3.20
N LEU A 112 -4.72 -20.51 4.52
CA LEU A 112 -3.52 -20.68 5.37
C LEU A 112 -3.17 -22.14 5.64
N TRP A 113 -4.16 -23.03 5.73
CA TRP A 113 -3.96 -24.43 6.15
C TRP A 113 -4.37 -25.46 5.09
N GLY A 114 -5.14 -25.07 4.07
CA GLY A 114 -5.63 -25.97 3.03
C GLY A 114 -4.66 -26.17 1.86
N GLY A 115 -3.73 -25.25 1.64
CA GLY A 115 -2.79 -25.28 0.52
C GLY A 115 -3.45 -25.03 -0.84
N GLN A 116 -2.67 -25.15 -1.92
CA GLN A 116 -3.09 -24.75 -3.26
C GLN A 116 -4.33 -25.51 -3.79
N SER A 117 -4.54 -26.75 -3.36
CA SER A 117 -5.71 -27.56 -3.76
C SER A 117 -7.03 -27.03 -3.21
N LYS A 118 -6.99 -26.21 -2.15
CA LYS A 118 -8.17 -25.66 -1.46
C LYS A 118 -8.52 -24.23 -1.86
N ILE A 119 -7.78 -23.63 -2.79
CA ILE A 119 -8.02 -22.25 -3.23
C ILE A 119 -9.42 -22.08 -3.82
N ASN A 120 -9.96 -23.05 -4.58
CA ASN A 120 -11.34 -22.97 -5.07
C ASN A 120 -12.37 -22.97 -3.94
N GLU A 121 -12.13 -23.73 -2.88
CA GLU A 121 -13.00 -23.74 -1.71
C GLU A 121 -12.90 -22.41 -0.95
N ALA A 122 -11.71 -21.83 -0.83
CA ALA A 122 -11.51 -20.50 -0.24
C ALA A 122 -12.24 -19.41 -1.04
N ILE A 123 -12.13 -19.43 -2.37
CA ILE A 123 -12.89 -18.53 -3.26
C ILE A 123 -14.38 -18.65 -2.99
N ASN A 124 -14.91 -19.88 -2.89
CA ASN A 124 -16.33 -20.09 -2.60
C ASN A 124 -16.73 -19.55 -1.24
N ALA A 125 -15.93 -19.78 -0.20
CA ALA A 125 -16.18 -19.27 1.15
C ALA A 125 -16.24 -17.73 1.16
N TYR A 126 -15.26 -17.05 0.56
CA TYR A 126 -15.30 -15.59 0.51
C TYR A 126 -16.38 -15.04 -0.43
N LYS A 127 -16.78 -15.77 -1.49
CA LYS A 127 -17.96 -15.39 -2.29
C LYS A 127 -19.23 -15.42 -1.44
N GLN A 128 -19.38 -16.41 -0.55
CA GLN A 128 -20.48 -16.42 0.41
C GLN A 128 -20.39 -15.24 1.38
N ALA A 129 -19.20 -14.89 1.86
CA ALA A 129 -18.99 -13.72 2.72
C ALA A 129 -19.48 -12.43 2.03
N VAL A 130 -19.05 -12.18 0.79
CA VAL A 130 -19.50 -11.02 -0.01
C VAL A 130 -20.99 -11.07 -0.35
N GLN A 131 -21.58 -12.24 -0.51
CA GLN A 131 -23.04 -12.36 -0.71
C GLN A 131 -23.83 -11.98 0.55
N VAL A 132 -23.31 -12.33 1.73
CA VAL A 132 -23.93 -11.97 3.01
C VAL A 132 -23.73 -10.49 3.32
N ASN A 133 -22.52 -9.97 3.10
CA ASN A 133 -22.18 -8.57 3.28
C ASN A 133 -21.38 -8.04 2.07
N PRO A 134 -22.04 -7.36 1.11
CA PRO A 134 -21.37 -6.76 -0.05
C PRO A 134 -20.33 -5.68 0.27
N ASP A 135 -20.38 -5.12 1.48
CA ASP A 135 -19.46 -4.08 1.97
C ASP A 135 -18.36 -4.66 2.87
N ASP A 136 -18.16 -5.98 2.89
CA ASP A 136 -17.05 -6.62 3.61
C ASP A 136 -15.73 -6.45 2.86
N GLY A 137 -15.02 -5.36 3.19
CA GLY A 137 -13.74 -5.00 2.56
C GLY A 137 -12.68 -6.09 2.64
N ASP A 138 -12.57 -6.80 3.77
CA ASP A 138 -11.63 -7.91 3.92
C ASP A 138 -12.00 -9.07 3.00
N ALA A 139 -13.28 -9.44 2.91
CA ALA A 139 -13.71 -10.53 2.04
C ALA A 139 -13.40 -10.21 0.56
N HIS A 140 -13.61 -8.96 0.15
CA HIS A 140 -13.19 -8.49 -1.18
C HIS A 140 -11.66 -8.56 -1.35
N PHE A 141 -10.89 -8.05 -0.40
CA PHE A 141 -9.42 -8.10 -0.49
C PHE A 141 -8.90 -9.55 -0.61
N ARG A 142 -9.44 -10.44 0.23
CA ARG A 142 -9.08 -11.88 0.29
C ARG A 142 -9.53 -12.63 -0.96
N LEU A 143 -10.71 -12.31 -1.53
CA LEU A 143 -11.11 -12.83 -2.84
C LEU A 143 -10.10 -12.45 -3.91
N GLY A 144 -9.66 -11.20 -3.93
CA GLY A 144 -8.65 -10.76 -4.88
C GLY A 144 -7.35 -11.56 -4.78
N VAL A 145 -6.88 -11.80 -3.54
CA VAL A 145 -5.71 -12.64 -3.28
C VAL A 145 -5.93 -14.07 -3.77
N CYS A 146 -7.09 -14.67 -3.50
CA CYS A 146 -7.39 -16.05 -3.91
C CYS A 146 -7.49 -16.22 -5.43
N TYR A 147 -8.17 -15.28 -6.13
CA TYR A 147 -8.22 -15.32 -7.59
C TYR A 147 -6.82 -15.16 -8.20
N ARG A 148 -5.98 -14.30 -7.63
CA ARG A 148 -4.58 -14.18 -8.05
C ARG A 148 -3.77 -15.46 -7.76
N LEU A 149 -3.93 -16.09 -6.60
CA LEU A 149 -3.29 -17.39 -6.29
C LEU A 149 -3.73 -18.48 -7.26
N ARG A 150 -5.01 -18.50 -7.65
CA ARG A 150 -5.52 -19.46 -8.65
C ARG A 150 -4.94 -19.17 -10.02
N TYR A 151 -4.90 -17.90 -10.42
CA TYR A 151 -4.24 -17.46 -11.65
C TYR A 151 -2.77 -17.90 -11.65
N ASP A 152 -2.04 -17.82 -10.55
CA ASP A 152 -0.63 -18.24 -10.53
C ASP A 152 -0.39 -19.75 -10.57
N SER A 153 -1.45 -20.55 -10.53
CA SER A 153 -1.36 -22.01 -10.46
C SER A 153 -1.80 -22.70 -11.74
N GLY A 154 -1.62 -24.01 -11.81
CA GLY A 154 -2.18 -24.86 -12.87
C GLY A 154 -3.71 -24.88 -12.94
N GLN A 155 -4.42 -24.25 -11.99
CA GLN A 155 -5.88 -24.12 -11.97
C GLN A 155 -6.40 -22.77 -12.52
N ARG A 156 -5.53 -21.99 -13.19
CA ARG A 156 -5.85 -20.66 -13.75
C ARG A 156 -7.10 -20.68 -14.61
N ALA A 157 -8.03 -19.76 -14.34
CA ALA A 157 -9.05 -19.34 -15.29
C ALA A 157 -8.67 -18.02 -15.97
N SER A 158 -9.14 -17.80 -17.20
CA SER A 158 -8.82 -16.61 -18.00
C SER A 158 -9.26 -15.30 -17.34
N SER A 159 -10.36 -15.32 -16.60
CA SER A 159 -10.91 -14.15 -15.90
C SER A 159 -10.28 -13.89 -14.54
N ASP A 160 -9.49 -14.82 -13.99
CA ASP A 160 -9.05 -14.75 -12.58
C ASP A 160 -8.32 -13.46 -12.25
N PHE A 161 -7.40 -13.01 -13.11
CA PHE A 161 -6.66 -11.79 -12.86
C PHE A 161 -7.57 -10.55 -12.88
N GLN A 162 -8.48 -10.45 -13.85
CA GLN A 162 -9.43 -9.34 -13.91
C GLN A 162 -10.37 -9.35 -12.71
N THR A 163 -10.84 -10.53 -12.30
CA THR A 163 -11.69 -10.68 -11.11
C THR A 163 -10.92 -10.31 -9.84
N ALA A 164 -9.63 -10.63 -9.76
CA ALA A 164 -8.78 -10.20 -8.65
C ALA A 164 -8.69 -8.67 -8.56
N VAL A 165 -8.40 -8.01 -9.69
CA VAL A 165 -8.33 -6.55 -9.79
C VAL A 165 -9.65 -5.90 -9.40
N ASN A 166 -10.79 -6.45 -9.85
CA ASN A 166 -12.11 -5.93 -9.50
C ASN A 166 -12.37 -5.98 -7.99
N HIS A 167 -12.10 -7.12 -7.35
CA HIS A 167 -12.31 -7.27 -5.91
C HIS A 167 -11.35 -6.40 -5.09
N TRP A 168 -10.08 -6.29 -5.46
CA TRP A 168 -9.17 -5.36 -4.79
C TRP A 168 -9.61 -3.91 -4.97
N THR A 169 -10.01 -3.52 -6.18
CA THR A 169 -10.53 -2.17 -6.45
C THR A 169 -11.73 -1.86 -5.55
N TRP A 170 -12.66 -2.81 -5.41
CA TRP A 170 -13.79 -2.66 -4.50
C TRP A 170 -13.38 -2.58 -3.02
N SER A 171 -12.43 -3.41 -2.58
CA SER A 171 -11.90 -3.34 -1.21
C SER A 171 -11.30 -1.97 -0.89
N ARG A 172 -10.64 -1.34 -1.87
CA ARG A 172 -10.11 0.03 -1.77
C ARG A 172 -11.23 1.08 -1.75
N VAL A 173 -12.36 0.86 -2.43
CA VAL A 173 -13.52 1.76 -2.34
C VAL A 173 -14.14 1.70 -0.95
N ILE A 174 -14.29 0.51 -0.36
CA ILE A 174 -14.84 0.32 0.99
C ILE A 174 -13.89 0.89 2.06
N GLN A 175 -12.59 0.57 1.97
CA GLN A 175 -11.58 1.03 2.94
C GLN A 175 -10.43 1.76 2.24
N PRO A 176 -10.64 3.03 1.86
CA PRO A 176 -9.68 3.77 1.06
C PRO A 176 -8.43 4.16 1.84
N ASN A 177 -8.35 3.95 3.15
CA ASN A 177 -7.15 4.27 3.93
C ASN A 177 -6.27 3.05 4.23
N HIS A 178 -6.65 1.85 3.75
CA HIS A 178 -5.88 0.64 4.00
C HIS A 178 -4.61 0.60 3.14
N TYR A 179 -3.46 0.96 3.73
CA TYR A 179 -2.17 1.07 3.04
C TYR A 179 -1.78 -0.21 2.28
N ILE A 180 -1.82 -1.37 2.94
CA ILE A 180 -1.43 -2.66 2.31
C ILE A 180 -2.29 -2.98 1.09
N TRP A 181 -3.60 -2.72 1.14
CA TRP A 181 -4.51 -3.02 0.03
C TRP A 181 -4.22 -2.13 -1.18
N ARG A 182 -3.90 -0.85 -0.93
CA ARG A 182 -3.45 0.05 -1.99
C ARG A 182 -2.15 -0.43 -2.63
N ARG A 183 -1.15 -0.78 -1.81
CA ARG A 183 0.13 -1.31 -2.29
C ARG A 183 -0.06 -2.61 -3.08
N ARG A 184 -0.98 -3.48 -2.67
CA ARG A 184 -1.32 -4.70 -3.42
C ARG A 184 -1.87 -4.39 -4.80
N ILE A 185 -2.76 -3.42 -4.95
CA ILE A 185 -3.29 -3.00 -6.26
C ILE A 185 -2.16 -2.42 -7.13
N GLU A 186 -1.29 -1.59 -6.54
CA GLU A 186 -0.14 -0.98 -7.23
C GLU A 186 0.84 -2.04 -7.72
N GLN A 187 1.06 -3.10 -6.93
CA GLN A 187 1.87 -4.25 -7.30
C GLN A 187 1.39 -4.94 -8.58
N TYR A 188 0.13 -4.78 -8.99
CA TYR A 188 -0.41 -5.43 -10.20
C TYR A 188 -0.90 -4.44 -11.25
N GLY A 189 -0.69 -3.14 -11.05
CA GLY A 189 -0.99 -2.09 -12.01
C GLY A 189 -0.17 -2.19 -13.30
N PRO A 190 -0.48 -1.38 -14.32
CA PRO A 190 0.19 -1.42 -15.61
C PRO A 190 1.72 -1.39 -15.44
N ARG A 191 2.40 -2.32 -16.12
CA ARG A 191 3.87 -2.52 -16.01
C ARG A 191 4.66 -1.23 -16.23
N LEU A 192 4.15 -0.35 -17.09
CA LEU A 192 4.77 0.91 -17.51
C LEU A 192 4.51 2.08 -16.53
N THR A 193 3.59 1.93 -15.59
CA THR A 193 3.28 2.94 -14.55
C THR A 193 3.87 2.58 -13.19
N LYS A 194 4.65 1.49 -13.13
CA LYS A 194 5.30 1.07 -11.90
C LYS A 194 6.57 1.87 -11.71
N PRO A 195 6.73 2.53 -10.55
CA PRO A 195 7.87 3.40 -10.38
C PRO A 195 9.17 2.67 -10.02
N TYR A 196 9.11 1.37 -9.63
CA TYR A 196 10.28 0.51 -9.35
C TYR A 196 9.98 -0.96 -9.68
N PRO A 197 11.02 -1.79 -9.81
CA PRO A 197 10.86 -3.22 -9.95
C PRO A 197 10.54 -3.92 -8.64
N PHE A 198 9.32 -4.46 -8.53
CA PHE A 198 8.87 -5.11 -7.30
C PHE A 198 9.56 -6.46 -7.04
N TYR A 199 9.95 -7.18 -8.11
CA TYR A 199 10.50 -8.55 -8.00
C TYR A 199 11.80 -8.79 -8.77
N ASP A 200 12.47 -7.77 -9.30
CA ASP A 200 13.75 -7.95 -10.01
C ASP A 200 14.87 -8.47 -9.08
N TRP A 201 14.68 -8.33 -7.76
CA TRP A 201 15.54 -8.92 -6.76
C TRP A 201 15.55 -10.46 -6.82
N VAL A 202 14.52 -11.12 -7.36
CA VAL A 202 14.44 -12.60 -7.40
C VAL A 202 15.58 -13.22 -8.20
N GLU A 203 15.88 -12.68 -9.38
CA GLU A 203 16.97 -13.17 -10.21
C GLU A 203 18.34 -12.86 -9.60
N THR A 204 18.46 -11.67 -9.00
CA THR A 204 19.67 -11.24 -8.30
C THR A 204 19.94 -12.12 -7.10
N ALA A 205 18.93 -12.39 -6.29
CA ALA A 205 18.98 -13.29 -5.14
C ALA A 205 19.45 -14.68 -5.54
N ALA A 206 18.81 -15.28 -6.56
CA ALA A 206 19.20 -16.60 -7.03
C ALA A 206 20.66 -16.65 -7.53
N ARG A 207 21.12 -15.60 -8.22
CA ARG A 207 22.50 -15.48 -8.69
C ARG A 207 23.49 -15.37 -7.53
N ASP A 208 23.22 -14.49 -6.58
CA ASP A 208 24.08 -14.23 -5.45
C ASP A 208 24.18 -15.44 -4.51
N ILE A 209 23.07 -16.15 -4.29
CA ILE A 209 23.05 -17.38 -3.50
C ILE A 209 23.92 -18.47 -4.18
N LYS A 210 23.75 -18.67 -5.49
CA LYS A 210 24.60 -19.61 -6.25
C LYS A 210 26.07 -19.24 -6.22
N ALA A 211 26.39 -17.95 -6.32
CA ALA A 211 27.77 -17.45 -6.24
C ALA A 211 28.42 -17.74 -4.89
N ARG A 212 27.63 -17.93 -3.82
CA ARG A 212 28.11 -18.35 -2.49
C ARG A 212 28.25 -19.88 -2.33
N GLY A 213 27.94 -20.66 -3.36
CA GLY A 213 27.97 -22.13 -3.32
C GLY A 213 26.74 -22.76 -2.69
N GLU A 214 25.64 -22.01 -2.56
CA GLU A 214 24.37 -22.49 -2.03
C GLU A 214 23.36 -22.74 -3.17
N GLU A 215 22.44 -23.69 -2.98
CA GLU A 215 21.28 -23.86 -3.87
C GLU A 215 20.16 -22.87 -3.45
N PRO A 216 19.67 -22.00 -4.36
CA PRO A 216 18.57 -21.10 -4.05
C PRO A 216 17.26 -21.83 -3.78
N VAL A 217 16.45 -21.31 -2.86
CA VAL A 217 15.07 -21.78 -2.69
C VAL A 217 14.32 -21.76 -4.01
N GLU A 218 13.80 -22.91 -4.40
CA GLU A 218 13.01 -23.06 -5.62
C GLU A 218 11.67 -22.30 -5.52
N LEU A 219 11.40 -21.48 -6.53
CA LEU A 219 10.13 -20.77 -6.65
C LEU A 219 9.14 -21.58 -7.48
N MET A 220 8.02 -21.97 -6.87
CA MET A 220 6.91 -22.61 -7.57
C MET A 220 6.25 -21.67 -8.60
N VAL A 221 6.32 -20.36 -8.36
CA VAL A 221 5.75 -19.32 -9.21
C VAL A 221 6.78 -18.21 -9.41
N LEU A 222 7.40 -18.21 -10.59
CA LEU A 222 8.30 -17.14 -11.00
C LEU A 222 7.53 -15.83 -11.24
N PRO A 223 8.11 -14.67 -10.91
CA PRO A 223 7.54 -13.39 -11.31
C PRO A 223 7.38 -13.32 -12.83
N THR A 224 6.26 -12.80 -13.32
CA THR A 224 6.04 -12.65 -14.78
C THR A 224 5.31 -11.35 -15.11
N GLY A 225 5.40 -10.93 -16.38
CA GLY A 225 4.56 -9.85 -16.92
C GLY A 225 4.70 -8.55 -16.12
N SER A 226 3.60 -8.08 -15.51
CA SER A 226 3.60 -6.84 -14.75
C SER A 226 4.49 -6.90 -13.51
N GLU A 227 4.82 -8.06 -12.95
CA GLU A 227 5.63 -8.21 -11.73
C GLU A 227 7.11 -7.80 -11.88
N ILE A 228 7.63 -7.74 -13.11
CA ILE A 228 9.03 -7.38 -13.43
C ILE A 228 9.05 -5.99 -14.06
N ALA A 229 9.95 -5.10 -13.66
CA ALA A 229 10.05 -3.80 -14.37
C ALA A 229 10.62 -3.99 -15.79
N GLY A 230 10.24 -3.11 -16.73
CA GLY A 230 10.84 -3.06 -18.05
C GLY A 230 11.09 -1.62 -18.47
N LYS A 231 12.19 -1.36 -19.19
CA LYS A 231 12.38 -0.06 -19.87
C LYS A 231 11.24 0.11 -20.87
N GLY A 232 10.39 1.10 -20.66
CA GLY A 232 9.13 1.26 -21.39
C GLY A 232 9.35 1.59 -22.87
N SER A 233 8.59 0.90 -23.73
CA SER A 233 8.18 1.46 -25.01
C SER A 233 7.05 2.47 -24.74
N SER A 234 7.17 3.67 -25.31
CA SER A 234 6.13 4.68 -25.26
C SER A 234 4.83 4.16 -25.87
N PHE A 235 3.69 4.44 -25.21
CA PHE A 235 2.36 4.21 -25.75
C PHE A 235 1.60 5.53 -25.68
N GLU A 236 0.75 5.79 -26.68
CA GLU A 236 -0.09 6.98 -26.70
C GLU A 236 -1.14 6.90 -25.59
N THR A 237 -1.07 7.84 -24.65
CA THR A 237 -2.16 8.09 -23.71
C THR A 237 -3.25 8.87 -24.43
N LYS A 238 -4.39 8.23 -24.71
CA LYS A 238 -5.62 8.96 -25.06
C LYS A 238 -5.94 9.96 -23.94
N GLU A 239 -6.43 11.14 -24.31
CA GLU A 239 -7.01 12.09 -23.35
C GLU A 239 -8.13 11.39 -22.56
N ILE A 240 -7.84 11.10 -21.30
CA ILE A 240 -8.82 10.58 -20.35
C ILE A 240 -9.48 11.80 -19.71
N ASN A 241 -10.81 11.84 -19.70
CA ASN A 241 -11.55 12.81 -18.90
C ASN A 241 -11.11 12.67 -17.43
N VAL A 242 -10.33 13.63 -16.94
CA VAL A 242 -9.61 13.51 -15.67
C VAL A 242 -10.60 13.67 -14.52
N LYS A 243 -10.75 12.63 -13.70
CA LYS A 243 -11.66 12.62 -12.55
C LYS A 243 -10.90 12.97 -11.26
N PRO A 244 -11.56 13.59 -10.27
CA PRO A 244 -10.97 13.85 -8.96
C PRO A 244 -10.53 12.52 -8.31
N PRO A 245 -9.29 12.42 -7.80
CA PRO A 245 -8.77 11.19 -7.22
C PRO A 245 -9.34 10.85 -5.84
N ASP A 246 -9.97 11.81 -5.14
CA ASP A 246 -10.70 11.60 -3.87
C ASP A 246 -12.05 12.35 -3.88
N PRO A 247 -13.03 11.93 -4.71
CA PRO A 247 -14.27 12.68 -4.93
C PRO A 247 -15.13 12.76 -3.66
N GLN A 248 -15.10 11.74 -2.82
CA GLN A 248 -15.87 11.66 -1.58
C GLN A 248 -15.11 12.20 -0.36
N GLY A 249 -13.87 12.64 -0.51
CA GLY A 249 -13.10 13.20 0.60
C GLY A 249 -12.82 12.20 1.72
N GLN A 250 -12.65 10.92 1.40
CA GLN A 250 -12.57 9.82 2.38
C GLN A 250 -11.15 9.53 2.86
N ILE A 251 -10.14 10.11 2.19
CA ILE A 251 -8.73 9.92 2.58
C ILE A 251 -8.44 10.67 3.87
N TYR A 252 -7.73 10.01 4.78
CA TYR A 252 -7.29 10.62 6.04
C TYR A 252 -6.36 11.80 5.79
N ARG A 253 -6.55 12.86 6.58
CA ARG A 253 -5.77 14.08 6.46
C ARG A 253 -4.44 13.91 7.19
N ASP A 254 -3.43 14.62 6.71
CA ASP A 254 -2.15 14.78 7.41
C ASP A 254 -2.29 15.73 8.61
N GLU A 255 -2.98 15.25 9.64
CA GLU A 255 -3.20 15.99 10.91
C GLU A 255 -1.91 16.18 11.71
N LYS A 256 -0.92 15.30 11.51
CA LYS A 256 0.39 15.38 12.17
C LYS A 256 1.31 16.41 11.53
N GLY A 257 1.04 16.82 10.29
CA GLY A 257 1.93 17.68 9.52
C GLY A 257 3.23 16.98 9.14
N LEU A 258 3.14 15.71 8.73
CA LEU A 258 4.26 14.95 8.17
C LEU A 258 4.80 15.60 6.91
N ILE A 259 3.94 16.26 6.13
CA ILE A 259 4.33 17.07 4.97
C ILE A 259 3.96 18.52 5.21
N LEU A 260 4.96 19.39 5.10
CA LEU A 260 4.81 20.84 5.08
C LEU A 260 4.50 21.31 3.65
N SER A 261 3.69 22.37 3.53
CA SER A 261 3.32 22.95 2.23
C SER A 261 3.62 24.44 2.20
N GLU A 262 4.27 24.89 1.13
CA GLU A 262 4.54 26.30 0.82
C GLU A 262 3.89 26.60 -0.54
N VAL A 263 3.22 27.75 -0.66
CA VAL A 263 2.50 28.16 -1.88
C VAL A 263 2.95 29.56 -2.29
N THR A 264 3.23 29.75 -3.56
CA THR A 264 3.51 31.06 -4.16
C THR A 264 2.60 31.27 -5.38
N VAL A 265 1.92 32.42 -5.44
CA VAL A 265 1.03 32.79 -6.55
C VAL A 265 1.66 33.97 -7.29
N VAL A 266 1.85 33.83 -8.60
CA VAL A 266 2.55 34.82 -9.44
C VAL A 266 1.75 35.11 -10.71
N PRO A 267 1.31 36.35 -10.96
CA PRO A 267 1.32 37.49 -10.03
C PRO A 267 0.34 37.28 -8.85
N PRO A 268 0.49 38.00 -7.72
CA PRO A 268 -0.39 37.85 -6.56
C PRO A 268 -1.81 38.39 -6.81
N GLN A 269 -1.99 39.23 -7.82
CA GLN A 269 -3.26 39.85 -8.22
C GLN A 269 -3.40 39.80 -9.74
N VAL A 270 -4.62 39.59 -10.22
CA VAL A 270 -4.96 39.58 -11.65
C VAL A 270 -6.23 40.35 -11.93
N LYS A 271 -6.40 40.84 -13.15
CA LYS A 271 -7.70 41.28 -13.66
C LYS A 271 -8.58 40.08 -14.01
N PRO A 272 -9.90 40.26 -14.21
CA PRO A 272 -10.74 39.21 -14.80
C PRO A 272 -10.11 38.65 -16.09
N GLU A 273 -10.24 37.34 -16.30
CA GLU A 273 -9.58 36.60 -17.40
C GLU A 273 -8.04 36.56 -17.39
N GLY A 274 -7.41 37.20 -16.40
CA GLY A 274 -5.98 37.12 -16.16
C GLY A 274 -5.55 35.74 -15.66
N ALA A 275 -4.31 35.36 -15.97
CA ALA A 275 -3.72 34.10 -15.56
C ALA A 275 -2.73 34.31 -14.40
N VAL A 276 -2.77 33.40 -13.43
CA VAL A 276 -1.74 33.24 -12.39
C VAL A 276 -1.05 31.90 -12.54
N ARG A 277 0.25 31.88 -12.27
CA ARG A 277 1.02 30.67 -12.04
C ARG A 277 1.09 30.41 -10.54
N VAL A 278 0.76 29.18 -10.15
CA VAL A 278 0.77 28.75 -8.76
C VAL A 278 1.85 27.71 -8.59
N HIS A 279 2.80 27.99 -7.70
CA HIS A 279 3.87 27.07 -7.31
C HIS A 279 3.55 26.47 -5.95
N VAL A 280 3.49 25.14 -5.86
CA VAL A 280 3.28 24.40 -4.62
C VAL A 280 4.53 23.59 -4.32
N THR A 281 5.12 23.83 -3.17
CA THR A 281 6.25 23.04 -2.65
C THR A 281 5.77 22.21 -1.46
N LEU A 282 5.99 20.90 -1.53
CA LEU A 282 5.68 19.95 -0.46
C LEU A 282 6.97 19.36 0.08
N ARG A 283 7.23 19.51 1.38
CA ARG A 283 8.48 19.08 2.02
C ARG A 283 8.19 18.13 3.18
N PRO A 284 8.84 16.95 3.24
CA PRO A 284 8.77 16.11 4.43
C PRO A 284 9.27 16.84 5.67
N ASN A 285 8.55 16.67 6.77
CA ASN A 285 8.85 17.32 8.03
C ASN A 285 10.01 16.62 8.74
N ALA A 286 11.21 17.21 8.65
CA ALA A 286 12.42 16.67 9.26
C ALA A 286 12.32 16.49 10.79
N ARG A 287 11.52 17.31 11.48
CA ARG A 287 11.32 17.18 12.94
C ARG A 287 10.61 15.87 13.30
N LEU A 288 9.70 15.43 12.44
CA LEU A 288 8.97 14.17 12.58
C LEU A 288 9.66 13.02 11.85
N LYS A 289 10.87 13.28 11.30
CA LYS A 289 11.62 12.37 10.44
C LYS A 289 10.76 11.75 9.34
N ALA A 290 9.87 12.55 8.79
CA ALA A 290 9.03 12.13 7.68
C ALA A 290 9.86 12.03 6.41
N HIS A 291 9.54 11.07 5.55
CA HIS A 291 10.14 10.91 4.24
C HIS A 291 9.13 10.37 3.22
N TRP A 292 9.41 10.56 1.94
CA TRP A 292 8.60 10.02 0.85
C TRP A 292 8.82 8.52 0.71
N ASN A 293 7.72 7.76 0.62
CA ASN A 293 7.80 6.41 0.10
C ASN A 293 7.79 6.48 -1.42
N ASN A 294 9.00 6.47 -1.99
CA ASN A 294 9.13 6.52 -3.42
C ASN A 294 8.66 5.21 -4.02
N GLU A 295 8.77 4.06 -3.36
CA GLU A 295 8.29 2.76 -3.86
C GLU A 295 6.78 2.66 -4.15
N ALA A 296 5.98 3.63 -3.70
CA ALA A 296 4.55 3.77 -3.95
C ALA A 296 4.23 4.70 -5.11
N GLN A 297 2.94 4.87 -5.45
CA GLN A 297 2.56 5.81 -6.51
C GLN A 297 3.07 7.23 -6.19
N PRO A 298 3.47 8.00 -7.22
CA PRO A 298 3.89 9.37 -7.01
C PRO A 298 2.79 10.23 -6.39
N LEU A 299 3.22 11.29 -5.71
CA LEU A 299 2.33 12.33 -5.18
C LEU A 299 1.48 12.90 -6.30
N LYS A 300 0.18 13.02 -6.06
CA LYS A 300 -0.76 13.67 -6.97
C LYS A 300 -1.30 14.95 -6.35
N LEU A 301 -1.40 16.00 -7.15
CA LEU A 301 -2.03 17.26 -6.78
C LEU A 301 -3.26 17.46 -7.64
N TRP A 302 -4.41 17.63 -6.99
CA TRP A 302 -5.67 17.92 -7.66
C TRP A 302 -6.09 19.35 -7.37
N VAL A 303 -6.56 20.04 -8.41
CA VAL A 303 -6.95 21.44 -8.35
C VAL A 303 -8.43 21.58 -8.73
N ASP A 304 -9.26 21.92 -7.74
CA ASP A 304 -10.65 22.29 -7.95
C ASP A 304 -10.79 23.81 -8.02
N ALA A 305 -11.14 24.29 -9.21
CA ALA A 305 -11.42 25.69 -9.50
C ALA A 305 -12.90 26.04 -9.24
N PRO A 306 -13.21 27.29 -8.85
CA PRO A 306 -14.58 27.78 -8.88
C PRO A 306 -15.17 27.76 -10.30
N ASP A 307 -16.50 27.79 -10.40
CA ASP A 307 -17.19 27.81 -11.68
C ASP A 307 -16.69 28.94 -12.59
N GLY A 308 -16.43 28.60 -13.86
CA GLY A 308 -15.94 29.54 -14.87
C GLY A 308 -14.44 29.83 -14.85
N TRP A 309 -13.71 29.36 -13.84
CA TRP A 309 -12.24 29.42 -13.81
C TRP A 309 -11.66 28.27 -14.64
N LYS A 310 -10.50 28.50 -15.27
CA LYS A 310 -9.77 27.47 -16.03
C LYS A 310 -8.49 27.10 -15.32
N VAL A 311 -8.14 25.82 -15.30
CA VAL A 311 -6.92 25.30 -14.66
C VAL A 311 -6.19 24.40 -15.64
N GLU A 312 -4.88 24.57 -15.74
CA GLU A 312 -4.04 23.74 -16.60
C GLU A 312 -2.67 23.45 -15.96
N PRO A 313 -2.31 22.17 -15.75
CA PRO A 313 -3.18 20.98 -15.74
C PRO A 313 -4.01 20.87 -14.45
N GLN A 314 -5.16 20.19 -14.50
CA GLN A 314 -6.05 19.99 -13.33
C GLN A 314 -5.57 18.89 -12.37
N LEU A 315 -4.90 17.86 -12.90
CA LEU A 315 -4.25 16.79 -12.12
C LEU A 315 -2.77 16.77 -12.44
N LEU A 316 -1.95 16.92 -11.40
CA LEU A 316 -0.51 16.86 -11.50
C LEU A 316 0.01 15.60 -10.82
N THR A 317 1.13 15.12 -11.30
CA THR A 317 1.89 14.02 -10.69
C THR A 317 3.31 14.51 -10.46
N ALA A 318 3.79 14.46 -9.22
CA ALA A 318 5.15 14.86 -8.89
C ALA A 318 6.16 13.83 -9.39
N PRO A 319 7.39 14.24 -9.77
CA PRO A 319 8.47 13.30 -10.01
C PRO A 319 8.81 12.54 -8.72
N GLN A 320 9.21 11.27 -8.85
CA GLN A 320 9.70 10.49 -7.71
C GLN A 320 11.22 10.54 -7.61
N GLY A 321 11.73 10.30 -6.41
CA GLY A 321 13.16 10.21 -6.16
C GLY A 321 13.76 8.95 -6.79
N ASP A 322 15.07 8.94 -6.91
CA ASP A 322 15.87 7.84 -7.44
C ASP A 322 16.13 6.71 -6.43
N ARG A 323 15.81 6.95 -5.15
CA ARG A 323 15.95 6.01 -4.04
C ARG A 323 14.59 5.63 -3.44
N PRO A 324 14.45 4.44 -2.82
CA PRO A 324 13.20 3.98 -2.19
C PRO A 324 12.60 4.96 -1.18
N GLU A 325 13.46 5.67 -0.46
CA GLU A 325 13.08 6.66 0.53
C GLU A 325 13.87 7.94 0.28
N THR A 326 13.19 9.09 0.29
CA THR A 326 13.87 10.37 0.15
C THR A 326 13.17 11.53 0.87
N THR A 327 13.90 12.63 1.06
CA THR A 327 13.42 13.82 1.77
C THR A 327 13.39 15.08 0.90
N GLU A 328 13.75 15.01 -0.39
CA GLU A 328 13.73 16.20 -1.24
C GLU A 328 12.32 16.79 -1.36
N PRO A 329 12.19 18.12 -1.47
CA PRO A 329 10.90 18.75 -1.74
C PRO A 329 10.32 18.30 -3.07
N ARG A 330 9.00 18.10 -3.12
CA ARG A 330 8.23 17.93 -4.36
C ARG A 330 7.68 19.28 -4.77
N GLN A 331 8.07 19.75 -5.95
CA GLN A 331 7.62 21.03 -6.51
C GLN A 331 6.70 20.76 -7.69
N LEU A 332 5.56 21.44 -7.69
CA LEU A 332 4.52 21.32 -8.70
C LEU A 332 4.04 22.72 -9.07
N GLU A 333 3.77 22.92 -10.36
CA GLU A 333 3.26 24.19 -10.88
C GLU A 333 2.08 23.98 -11.81
N PHE A 334 1.10 24.88 -11.73
CA PHE A 334 -0.04 24.92 -12.64
C PHE A 334 -0.46 26.36 -12.89
N GLU A 335 -1.17 26.56 -14.00
CA GLU A 335 -1.76 27.84 -14.37
C GLU A 335 -3.25 27.86 -14.01
N VAL A 336 -3.72 29.00 -13.54
CA VAL A 336 -5.13 29.26 -13.28
C VAL A 336 -5.52 30.56 -13.96
N ARG A 337 -6.60 30.53 -14.74
CA ARG A 337 -7.19 31.72 -15.35
C ARG A 337 -8.49 32.09 -14.64
N ALA A 338 -8.58 33.34 -14.20
CA ALA A 338 -9.77 33.89 -13.56
C ALA A 338 -10.96 33.90 -14.54
N ALA A 339 -12.18 33.72 -14.01
CA ALA A 339 -13.40 33.87 -14.80
C ALA A 339 -13.60 35.35 -15.23
N ALA A 340 -14.33 35.57 -16.33
CA ALA A 340 -14.58 36.91 -16.87
C ALA A 340 -15.35 37.85 -15.91
N GLY A 341 -16.14 37.29 -14.99
CA GLY A 341 -16.87 38.06 -13.97
C GLY A 341 -16.28 37.95 -12.56
N ALA A 342 -15.09 37.38 -12.40
CA ALA A 342 -14.47 37.22 -11.08
C ALA A 342 -14.04 38.57 -10.51
N SER A 343 -14.24 38.78 -9.20
CA SER A 343 -13.74 39.96 -8.48
C SER A 343 -13.50 39.62 -7.01
N GLY A 344 -12.61 40.37 -6.36
CA GLY A 344 -12.29 40.16 -4.94
C GLY A 344 -11.41 38.92 -4.72
N THR A 345 -11.49 38.32 -3.53
CA THR A 345 -10.67 37.14 -3.19
C THR A 345 -11.43 35.87 -3.50
N SER A 346 -10.90 35.05 -4.41
CA SER A 346 -11.43 33.74 -4.76
C SER A 346 -10.58 32.63 -4.14
N LYS A 347 -11.23 31.61 -3.58
CA LYS A 347 -10.56 30.44 -2.99
C LYS A 347 -10.48 29.32 -4.03
N LEU A 348 -9.27 28.79 -4.20
CA LEU A 348 -8.99 27.60 -4.97
C LEU A 348 -8.81 26.42 -4.01
N ASN A 349 -9.56 25.35 -4.25
CA ASN A 349 -9.48 24.14 -3.43
C ASN A 349 -8.45 23.21 -4.05
N VAL A 350 -7.26 23.14 -3.45
CA VAL A 350 -6.20 22.24 -3.90
C VAL A 350 -5.98 21.19 -2.83
N TYR A 351 -5.77 19.94 -3.24
CA TYR A 351 -5.32 18.92 -2.31
C TYR A 351 -4.25 18.02 -2.93
N ALA A 352 -3.31 17.59 -2.09
CA ALA A 352 -2.30 16.61 -2.43
C ALA A 352 -2.64 15.26 -1.82
N LEU A 353 -2.45 14.19 -2.58
CA LEU A 353 -2.51 12.81 -2.11
C LEU A 353 -1.13 12.18 -2.25
N TYR A 354 -0.62 11.56 -1.20
CA TYR A 354 0.75 11.05 -1.18
C TYR A 354 0.96 9.91 -0.19
N TYR A 355 2.04 9.17 -0.43
CA TYR A 355 2.58 8.20 0.51
C TYR A 355 3.74 8.80 1.29
N VAL A 356 3.67 8.72 2.61
CA VAL A 356 4.67 9.26 3.54
C VAL A 356 4.88 8.27 4.68
N CYS A 357 6.11 8.13 5.16
CA CYS A 357 6.42 7.30 6.33
C CYS A 357 7.05 8.14 7.44
N GLU A 358 6.89 7.68 8.69
CA GLU A 358 7.52 8.24 9.88
C GLU A 358 8.79 7.45 10.23
N ASP A 359 9.95 8.09 10.39
CA ASP A 359 11.26 7.45 10.65
C ASP A 359 11.66 6.40 9.57
N GLU A 360 12.95 6.11 9.41
CA GLU A 360 13.44 5.07 8.48
C GLU A 360 12.83 3.70 8.84
N GLY A 361 12.14 3.05 7.88
CA GLY A 361 11.40 1.79 8.11
C GLY A 361 10.13 1.88 8.98
N GLY A 362 9.70 3.08 9.38
CA GLY A 362 8.51 3.23 10.22
C GLY A 362 7.19 3.25 9.44
N VAL A 363 6.10 3.68 10.08
CA VAL A 363 4.75 3.44 9.54
C VAL A 363 4.51 4.34 8.34
N CYS A 364 4.24 3.73 7.19
CA CYS A 364 3.82 4.42 5.99
C CYS A 364 2.30 4.60 5.95
N TYR A 365 1.89 5.75 5.45
CA TYR A 365 0.50 6.15 5.32
C TYR A 365 0.22 6.63 3.91
N PHE A 366 -1.04 6.50 3.47
CA PHE A 366 -1.56 7.24 2.34
C PHE A 366 -2.44 8.36 2.87
N LEU A 367 -2.00 9.60 2.70
CA LEU A 367 -2.64 10.76 3.32
C LEU A 367 -3.01 11.80 2.28
N ARG A 368 -3.94 12.66 2.71
CA ARG A 368 -4.38 13.85 2.01
C ARG A 368 -3.89 15.09 2.75
N LYS A 369 -3.42 16.09 2.01
CA LYS A 369 -3.21 17.44 2.52
C LYS A 369 -4.07 18.41 1.73
N ASP A 370 -4.99 19.07 2.41
CA ASP A 370 -5.71 20.20 1.84
C ASP A 370 -4.81 21.44 1.87
N ILE A 371 -4.68 22.10 0.73
CA ILE A 371 -3.81 23.24 0.48
C ILE A 371 -4.70 24.38 -0.03
N PRO A 372 -5.35 25.14 0.86
CA PRO A 372 -6.20 26.24 0.41
C PRO A 372 -5.32 27.33 -0.22
N ILE A 373 -5.68 27.76 -1.44
CA ILE A 373 -4.97 28.83 -2.15
C ILE A 373 -5.97 29.95 -2.40
N THR A 374 -5.54 31.21 -2.24
CA THR A 374 -6.37 32.38 -2.50
C THR A 374 -5.78 33.18 -3.64
N ILE A 375 -6.63 33.57 -4.60
CA ILE A 375 -6.26 34.42 -5.72
C ILE A 375 -7.10 35.69 -5.62
N THR A 376 -6.44 36.84 -5.65
CA THR A 376 -7.12 38.14 -5.64
C THR A 376 -7.33 38.63 -7.08
N VAL A 377 -8.57 38.96 -7.40
CA VAL A 377 -8.98 39.50 -8.69
C VAL A 377 -9.37 40.97 -8.52
N ASP A 378 -8.70 41.84 -9.27
CA ASP A 378 -8.98 43.26 -9.31
C ASP A 378 -10.38 43.53 -9.90
N LYS A 379 -10.96 44.68 -9.53
CA LYS A 379 -12.25 45.13 -10.07
C LYS A 379 -12.16 45.59 -11.52
#